data_AF-A0A5C5YIP9-F1
#
_entry.id   AF-A0A5C5YIP9-F1
#
_cell.length_a   1.000
_cell.length_b   1.000
_cell.length_c   1.000
_cell.angle_alpha   90.00
_cell.angle_beta   90.00
_cell.angle_gamma   90.00
#
_symmetry.space_group_name_H-M   'P 1'
#
loop_
_entity.id
_entity.type
_entity.pdbx_description
1 polymer ?
#
loop_
_entity_poly.entity_id
_entity_poly.type
_entity_poly.pdbx_seq_one_letter_code
_entity_poly.pdbx_strand_id
1 'polypeptide(L)'
;MASRSRTSPPAAPDAATRETAKAGDRGDTTSPESGSSAGKSEQSGESKGANQIEMSPNVLNGETLIEVDGIEVDLRNRYFAALLAWLIPGAGHFYQGRRAKAILFLLCVLSTWFIGFSLGGRNVVYASWQPGDRRWHYFLQAGVGVAALPALIQGDRMRKSTDPRGRTVDSYEPLWNGYMAPPHRPVLEGEADQVAAWYARRGSGYEMGTWFTMIAGLLNILIIYDAFGGPLAVPISGKRKAEK
;
A
#
# COMPACT_ATOMS: atom_id res chain seq x y z
N MET A 1 -45.62 -37.85 -24.37
CA MET A 1 -44.82 -37.64 -25.59
C MET A 1 -43.52 -36.92 -25.22
N ALA A 2 -42.47 -37.08 -26.04
CA ALA A 2 -41.14 -36.47 -25.86
C ALA A 2 -41.19 -34.92 -26.02
N SER A 3 -40.15 -34.12 -25.72
CA SER A 3 -38.71 -34.43 -25.70
C SER A 3 -37.88 -33.56 -24.74
N ARG A 4 -36.63 -33.99 -24.49
CA ARG A 4 -35.59 -33.27 -23.72
C ARG A 4 -34.52 -32.73 -24.66
N SER A 5 -33.86 -31.63 -24.27
CA SER A 5 -32.44 -31.41 -24.57
C SER A 5 -31.77 -30.51 -23.53
N ARG A 6 -30.55 -30.89 -23.13
CA ARG A 6 -29.53 -30.08 -22.43
C ARG A 6 -28.28 -30.12 -23.30
N THR A 7 -27.44 -29.09 -23.29
CA THR A 7 -25.97 -29.22 -23.30
C THR A 7 -25.28 -27.87 -23.01
N SER A 8 -24.07 -27.95 -22.45
CA SER A 8 -23.19 -26.83 -22.07
C SER A 8 -21.91 -26.84 -22.96
N PRO A 9 -21.07 -25.79 -22.97
CA PRO A 9 -19.85 -25.70 -23.82
C PRO A 9 -18.64 -26.40 -23.14
N PRO A 10 -17.47 -26.58 -23.80
CA PRO A 10 -16.40 -25.55 -23.76
C PRO A 10 -15.31 -25.59 -24.88
N ALA A 11 -14.29 -24.74 -24.71
CA ALA A 11 -12.84 -24.97 -24.99
C ALA A 11 -12.13 -24.21 -26.14
N ALA A 12 -10.89 -23.80 -25.85
CA ALA A 12 -9.83 -23.34 -26.74
C ALA A 12 -8.55 -24.17 -26.52
N PRO A 13 -7.69 -24.33 -27.53
CA PRO A 13 -6.24 -24.09 -27.39
C PRO A 13 -5.65 -23.45 -28.70
N ASP A 14 -4.36 -23.24 -28.97
CA ASP A 14 -3.09 -23.47 -28.24
C ASP A 14 -2.04 -22.38 -28.64
N ALA A 15 -0.75 -22.57 -28.33
CA ALA A 15 0.37 -21.66 -28.62
C ALA A 15 1.40 -22.17 -29.67
N ALA A 16 2.31 -21.25 -30.06
CA ALA A 16 3.65 -21.46 -30.64
C ALA A 16 3.84 -21.91 -32.12
N THR A 17 4.68 -21.17 -32.85
CA THR A 17 5.68 -21.67 -33.83
C THR A 17 6.77 -20.60 -34.06
N ARG A 18 7.99 -21.02 -34.44
CA ARG A 18 9.26 -20.28 -34.52
C ARG A 18 9.69 -19.94 -35.97
N GLU A 19 10.68 -19.03 -36.09
CA GLU A 19 11.75 -19.00 -37.13
C GLU A 19 11.30 -18.71 -38.59
N THR A 20 12.08 -18.16 -39.55
CA THR A 20 13.54 -17.88 -39.69
C THR A 20 13.83 -16.86 -40.83
N ALA A 21 15.07 -16.30 -40.87
CA ALA A 21 15.82 -15.71 -42.03
C ALA A 21 15.20 -14.52 -42.82
N LYS A 22 15.85 -13.38 -43.13
CA LYS A 22 17.25 -12.96 -43.45
C LYS A 22 17.68 -13.18 -44.91
N ALA A 23 17.86 -12.09 -45.70
CA ALA A 23 19.14 -11.68 -46.35
C ALA A 23 19.01 -10.85 -47.66
N GLY A 24 19.78 -9.75 -47.75
CA GLY A 24 20.48 -9.25 -48.97
C GLY A 24 19.73 -8.29 -49.92
N ASP A 25 20.40 -7.56 -50.83
CA ASP A 25 21.82 -7.13 -50.98
C ASP A 25 21.95 -6.13 -52.16
N ARG A 26 23.02 -5.31 -52.24
CA ARG A 26 23.49 -4.45 -53.38
C ARG A 26 22.63 -3.23 -53.81
N GLY A 27 23.19 -2.17 -54.41
CA GLY A 27 24.59 -1.89 -54.81
C GLY A 27 24.77 -0.52 -55.53
N ASP A 28 25.97 -0.30 -56.10
CA ASP A 28 26.47 0.85 -56.90
C ASP A 28 26.63 2.23 -56.18
N THR A 29 27.78 2.92 -56.09
CA THR A 29 28.97 3.26 -56.95
C THR A 29 28.85 4.57 -57.74
N THR A 30 29.65 5.59 -57.40
CA THR A 30 30.68 6.25 -58.25
C THR A 30 31.32 7.47 -57.57
N SER A 31 32.58 7.77 -57.94
CA SER A 31 33.38 8.97 -57.59
C SER A 31 33.91 9.57 -58.92
N PRO A 32 34.69 10.70 -59.03
CA PRO A 32 35.84 11.12 -58.19
C PRO A 32 36.09 12.65 -58.06
N GLU A 33 37.30 13.00 -57.55
CA GLU A 33 38.01 14.31 -57.60
C GLU A 33 37.47 15.48 -56.74
N SER A 34 38.30 16.39 -56.20
CA SER A 34 39.71 16.34 -55.79
C SER A 34 40.02 17.55 -54.87
N GLY A 35 41.10 17.49 -54.06
CA GLY A 35 41.80 18.71 -53.61
C GLY A 35 41.91 19.03 -52.11
N SER A 36 43.17 19.05 -51.65
CA SER A 36 43.71 19.78 -50.50
C SER A 36 43.60 19.17 -49.09
N SER A 37 44.72 19.27 -48.37
CA SER A 37 45.03 18.60 -47.10
C SER A 37 45.24 19.60 -45.96
N ALA A 38 44.65 19.33 -44.79
CA ALA A 38 45.21 19.67 -43.48
C ALA A 38 44.44 18.87 -42.41
N GLY A 39 45.10 17.92 -41.73
CA GLY A 39 44.40 16.95 -40.89
C GLY A 39 44.31 17.32 -39.41
N LYS A 40 43.32 16.75 -38.72
CA LYS A 40 43.49 16.18 -37.37
C LYS A 40 42.34 15.23 -37.00
N SER A 41 42.66 13.95 -36.92
CA SER A 41 41.99 12.91 -36.10
C SER A 41 40.49 13.10 -35.78
N GLU A 42 39.63 12.52 -36.62
CA GLU A 42 38.30 12.11 -36.14
C GLU A 42 38.44 10.88 -35.24
N GLN A 43 37.84 10.93 -34.05
CA GLN A 43 37.45 9.73 -33.34
C GLN A 43 35.98 9.86 -32.92
N SER A 44 35.14 9.18 -33.70
CA SER A 44 33.80 8.66 -33.38
C SER A 44 33.09 9.26 -32.16
N GLY A 45 31.98 9.96 -32.41
CA GLY A 45 31.07 10.39 -31.35
C GLY A 45 30.56 9.20 -30.52
N GLU A 46 30.68 9.31 -29.21
CA GLU A 46 30.13 8.35 -28.26
C GLU A 46 28.99 9.02 -27.49
N SER A 47 27.76 8.57 -27.73
CA SER A 47 26.55 9.00 -27.04
C SER A 47 26.57 8.54 -25.57
N LYS A 48 27.35 9.22 -24.73
CA LYS A 48 27.18 9.20 -23.27
C LYS A 48 26.12 10.23 -22.94
N GLY A 49 24.95 9.86 -22.43
CA GLY A 49 24.57 8.64 -21.73
C GLY A 49 23.60 9.11 -20.66
N ALA A 50 22.51 8.38 -20.40
CA ALA A 50 21.48 8.85 -19.49
C ALA A 50 22.10 9.29 -18.15
N ASN A 51 21.65 10.43 -17.61
CA ASN A 51 21.94 10.83 -16.23
C ASN A 51 21.50 9.68 -15.33
N GLN A 52 22.45 8.82 -14.94
CA GLN A 52 22.25 7.97 -13.79
C GLN A 52 22.07 8.93 -12.63
N ILE A 53 20.89 8.87 -12.01
CA ILE A 53 20.69 9.46 -10.69
C ILE A 53 21.59 8.64 -9.78
N GLU A 54 22.81 9.13 -9.58
CA GLU A 54 23.80 8.49 -8.72
C GLU A 54 23.29 8.62 -7.29
N MET A 55 22.52 7.61 -6.87
CA MET A 55 21.97 7.53 -5.54
C MET A 55 23.14 7.37 -4.58
N SER A 56 23.57 8.50 -3.98
CA SER A 56 24.62 8.50 -2.97
C SER A 56 24.31 7.41 -1.93
N PRO A 57 25.26 6.53 -1.58
CA PRO A 57 25.02 5.44 -0.63
C PRO A 57 24.56 5.96 0.74
N ASN A 58 24.79 7.24 1.03
CA ASN A 58 24.32 7.92 2.24
C ASN A 58 22.78 8.03 2.35
N VAL A 59 22.05 7.99 1.23
CA VAL A 59 20.56 7.98 1.23
C VAL A 59 20.01 6.76 1.98
N LEU A 60 20.78 5.67 2.03
CA LEU A 60 20.46 4.45 2.78
C LEU A 60 21.12 4.38 4.17
N ASN A 61 22.15 5.18 4.44
CA ASN A 61 22.88 5.17 5.73
C ASN A 61 22.18 5.94 6.87
N GLY A 62 20.96 6.44 6.64
CA GLY A 62 20.18 7.07 7.70
C GLY A 62 20.77 8.39 8.20
N GLU A 63 21.29 9.21 7.28
CA GLU A 63 21.56 10.62 7.59
C GLU A 63 20.32 11.22 8.26
N THR A 64 20.56 11.60 9.51
CA THR A 64 19.53 11.89 10.51
C THR A 64 19.11 13.35 10.42
N LEU A 65 20.00 14.19 9.91
CA LEU A 65 19.78 15.58 9.55
C LEU A 65 19.40 15.64 8.06
N ILE A 66 18.29 16.29 7.72
CA ILE A 66 17.99 16.67 6.33
C ILE A 66 17.94 18.20 6.26
N GLU A 67 18.79 18.79 5.41
CA GLU A 67 18.70 20.21 5.08
C GLU A 67 17.53 20.46 4.13
N VAL A 68 16.61 21.32 4.53
CA VAL A 68 15.42 21.72 3.77
C VAL A 68 15.42 23.25 3.69
N ASP A 69 15.63 23.81 2.49
CA ASP A 69 15.64 25.25 2.23
C ASP A 69 16.62 26.06 3.13
N GLY A 70 17.76 25.46 3.49
CA GLY A 70 18.74 26.05 4.42
C GLY A 70 18.41 25.88 5.90
N ILE A 71 17.41 25.06 6.24
CA ILE A 71 17.03 24.70 7.61
C ILE A 71 17.35 23.23 7.84
N GLU A 72 18.24 22.94 8.77
CA GLU A 72 18.55 21.58 9.20
C GLU A 72 17.38 20.97 10.02
N VAL A 73 16.83 19.87 9.54
CA VAL A 73 15.73 19.13 10.19
C VAL A 73 16.24 17.79 10.70
N ASP A 74 16.38 17.66 12.01
CA ASP A 74 16.70 16.40 12.69
C ASP A 74 15.48 15.44 12.68
N LEU A 75 15.57 14.38 11.87
CA LEU A 75 14.62 13.26 11.79
C LEU A 75 14.86 12.17 12.83
N ARG A 76 15.90 12.28 13.65
CA ARG A 76 16.37 11.25 14.59
C ARG A 76 16.48 9.87 13.91
N ASN A 77 16.29 8.80 14.68
CA ASN A 77 16.17 7.47 14.08
C ASN A 77 14.87 7.36 13.25
N ARG A 78 15.03 7.39 11.92
CA ARG A 78 13.93 7.35 10.92
C ARG A 78 13.09 6.08 11.02
N TYR A 79 13.70 4.92 11.27
CA TYR A 79 12.97 3.65 11.45
C TYR A 79 12.14 3.65 12.74
N PHE A 80 12.68 4.19 13.83
CA PHE A 80 11.96 4.33 15.08
C PHE A 80 10.80 5.33 14.95
N ALA A 81 11.00 6.45 14.26
CA ALA A 81 9.93 7.40 13.95
C ALA A 81 8.80 6.75 13.12
N ALA A 82 9.13 5.95 12.11
CA ALA A 82 8.16 5.20 11.33
C ALA A 82 7.37 4.19 12.18
N LEU A 83 8.05 3.43 13.04
CA LEU A 83 7.42 2.48 13.96
C LEU A 83 6.50 3.19 14.97
N LEU A 84 6.90 4.34 15.50
CA LEU A 84 6.06 5.15 16.38
C LEU A 84 4.82 5.70 15.66
N ALA A 85 4.97 6.21 14.43
CA ALA A 85 3.86 6.68 13.61
C ALA A 85 2.87 5.56 13.24
N TRP A 86 3.36 4.33 13.08
CA TRP A 86 2.48 3.17 12.94
C TRP A 86 1.74 2.86 14.24
N LEU A 87 2.47 2.74 15.35
CA LEU A 87 1.92 2.37 16.65
C LEU A 87 0.81 3.33 17.10
N ILE A 88 1.07 4.64 17.00
CA ILE A 88 0.13 5.72 17.33
C ILE A 88 0.22 6.78 16.21
N PRO A 89 -0.89 7.07 15.49
CA PRO A 89 -0.90 8.08 14.44
C PRO A 89 -0.29 9.42 14.88
N GLY A 90 0.71 9.91 14.14
CA GLY A 90 1.42 11.16 14.43
C GLY A 90 2.50 11.10 15.52
N ALA A 91 2.68 9.99 16.25
CA ALA A 91 3.70 9.90 17.30
C ALA A 91 5.15 9.94 16.76
N GLY A 92 5.40 9.45 15.54
CA GLY A 92 6.69 9.61 14.87
C GLY A 92 7.08 11.07 14.65
N HIS A 93 6.13 11.90 14.21
CA HIS A 93 6.31 13.34 14.05
C HIS A 93 6.55 14.05 15.37
N PHE A 94 5.90 13.60 16.44
CA PHE A 94 6.14 14.11 17.79
C PHE A 94 7.56 13.77 18.27
N TYR A 95 8.01 12.54 18.04
CA TYR A 95 9.40 12.12 18.31
C TYR A 95 10.42 12.97 17.52
N GLN A 96 10.10 13.36 16.28
CA GLN A 96 10.93 14.24 15.44
C GLN A 96 10.69 15.74 15.70
N GLY A 97 10.07 16.12 16.82
CA GLY A 97 9.82 17.52 17.21
C GLY A 97 8.75 18.27 16.39
N ARG A 98 8.23 17.69 15.30
CA ARG A 98 7.25 18.30 14.38
C ARG A 98 5.81 18.26 14.95
N ARG A 99 5.60 18.95 16.08
CA ARG A 99 4.34 18.92 16.86
C ARG A 99 3.08 19.28 16.06
N ALA A 100 3.14 20.24 15.14
CA ALA A 100 1.98 20.63 14.32
C ALA A 100 1.49 19.48 13.42
N LYS A 101 2.42 18.81 12.71
CA LYS A 101 2.13 17.59 11.93
C LYS A 101 1.60 16.48 12.84
N ALA A 102 2.24 16.26 13.99
CA ALA A 102 1.82 15.22 14.94
C ALA A 102 0.36 15.36 15.38
N ILE A 103 -0.04 16.57 15.81
CA ILE A 103 -1.41 16.84 16.26
C ILE A 103 -2.41 16.73 15.10
N LEU A 104 -2.09 17.29 13.92
CA LEU A 104 -2.93 17.20 12.73
C LEU A 104 -3.21 15.74 12.34
N PHE A 105 -2.17 14.92 12.28
CA PHE A 105 -2.26 13.51 11.90
C PHE A 105 -2.98 12.66 12.96
N LEU A 106 -2.67 12.87 14.24
CA LEU A 106 -3.37 12.23 15.36
C LEU A 106 -4.88 12.50 15.29
N LEU A 107 -5.27 13.77 15.20
CA LEU A 107 -6.68 14.17 15.17
C LEU A 107 -7.38 13.67 13.89
N CYS A 108 -6.76 13.81 12.72
CA CYS A 108 -7.38 13.43 11.45
C CYS A 108 -7.58 11.91 11.33
N VAL A 109 -6.54 11.12 11.61
CA VAL A 109 -6.63 9.65 11.54
C VAL A 109 -7.58 9.11 12.61
N LEU A 110 -7.42 9.53 13.88
CA LEU A 110 -8.25 9.00 14.95
C LEU A 110 -9.71 9.44 14.84
N SER A 111 -10.01 10.69 14.44
CA SER A 111 -11.41 11.10 14.23
C SER A 111 -12.07 10.31 13.11
N THR A 112 -11.39 10.14 11.97
CA THR A 112 -11.87 9.32 10.84
C THR A 112 -12.11 7.87 11.26
N TRP A 113 -11.17 7.29 12.02
CA TRP A 113 -11.31 5.93 12.57
C TRP A 113 -12.47 5.82 13.56
N PHE A 114 -12.59 6.73 14.54
CA PHE A 114 -13.67 6.71 15.53
C PHE A 114 -15.04 6.95 14.91
N ILE A 115 -15.16 7.82 13.89
CA ILE A 115 -16.40 8.00 13.13
C ILE A 115 -16.76 6.69 12.42
N GLY A 116 -15.81 6.08 11.69
CA GLY A 116 -16.05 4.79 11.03
C GLY A 116 -16.44 3.67 12.00
N PHE A 117 -15.73 3.58 13.12
CA PHE A 117 -16.01 2.60 14.17
C PHE A 117 -17.36 2.85 14.86
N SER A 118 -17.75 4.11 15.04
CA SER A 118 -19.06 4.49 15.57
C SER A 118 -20.19 4.16 14.60
N LEU A 119 -19.98 4.36 13.28
CA LEU A 119 -20.95 4.06 12.22
C LEU A 119 -21.15 2.56 12.00
N GLY A 120 -20.08 1.76 11.92
CA GLY A 120 -20.18 0.32 11.68
C GLY A 120 -20.31 -0.53 12.94
N GLY A 121 -19.85 -0.02 14.08
CA GLY A 121 -19.92 -0.69 15.37
C GLY A 121 -18.75 -1.63 15.67
N ARG A 122 -18.84 -2.30 16.82
CA ARG A 122 -17.73 -3.07 17.43
C ARG A 122 -17.11 -4.18 16.56
N ASN A 123 -17.81 -4.64 15.52
CA ASN A 123 -17.39 -5.72 14.62
C ASN A 123 -17.05 -5.21 13.21
N VAL A 124 -16.88 -3.89 13.00
CA VAL A 124 -16.53 -3.36 11.67
C VAL A 124 -15.06 -3.61 11.29
N VAL A 125 -14.20 -3.69 12.32
CA VAL A 125 -12.80 -4.09 12.24
C VAL A 125 -12.69 -5.48 12.87
N TYR A 126 -12.29 -6.48 12.09
CA TYR A 126 -11.92 -7.82 12.56
C TYR A 126 -10.96 -8.46 11.56
N ALA A 127 -10.14 -9.41 12.01
CA ALA A 127 -9.25 -10.17 11.14
C ALA A 127 -9.83 -11.56 10.86
N SER A 128 -10.10 -11.87 9.58
CA SER A 128 -10.54 -13.19 9.14
C SER A 128 -10.01 -13.52 7.75
N TRP A 129 -9.58 -14.77 7.58
CA TRP A 129 -8.94 -15.27 6.35
C TRP A 129 -9.44 -16.70 6.04
N GLN A 130 -10.73 -16.93 6.22
CA GLN A 130 -11.38 -18.21 5.91
C GLN A 130 -12.10 -18.15 4.56
N PRO A 131 -12.33 -19.29 3.88
CA PRO A 131 -13.30 -19.37 2.79
C PRO A 131 -14.67 -18.86 3.26
N GLY A 132 -15.34 -18.02 2.46
CA GLY A 132 -16.61 -17.36 2.82
C GLY A 132 -16.47 -16.05 3.63
N ASP A 133 -15.35 -15.82 4.32
CA ASP A 133 -15.11 -14.61 5.13
C ASP A 133 -13.64 -14.15 5.03
N ARG A 134 -13.26 -13.67 3.84
CA ARG A 134 -11.94 -13.05 3.60
C ARG A 134 -12.02 -11.55 3.82
N ARG A 135 -11.77 -11.12 5.06
CA ARG A 135 -11.83 -9.70 5.47
C ARG A 135 -10.56 -8.94 5.05
N TRP A 136 -10.31 -8.84 3.74
CA TRP A 136 -9.11 -8.19 3.17
C TRP A 136 -8.96 -6.72 3.60
N HIS A 137 -10.08 -6.05 3.88
CA HIS A 137 -10.16 -4.71 4.49
C HIS A 137 -9.24 -4.56 5.72
N TYR A 138 -9.04 -5.64 6.47
CA TYR A 138 -8.23 -5.65 7.67
C TYR A 138 -6.76 -5.26 7.43
N PHE A 139 -6.17 -5.59 6.27
CA PHE A 139 -4.79 -5.19 5.95
C PHE A 139 -4.62 -3.66 5.93
N LEU A 140 -5.63 -2.94 5.47
CA LEU A 140 -5.64 -1.48 5.47
C LEU A 140 -5.94 -0.95 6.87
N GLN A 141 -6.94 -1.52 7.56
CA GLN A 141 -7.30 -1.15 8.93
C GLN A 141 -6.13 -1.31 9.92
N ALA A 142 -5.28 -2.33 9.73
CA ALA A 142 -4.03 -2.54 10.48
C ALA A 142 -3.01 -1.40 10.35
N GLY A 143 -3.18 -0.50 9.38
CA GLY A 143 -2.41 0.74 9.25
C GLY A 143 -2.57 1.70 10.44
N VAL A 144 -3.69 1.64 11.19
CA VAL A 144 -3.93 2.47 12.40
C VAL A 144 -3.27 1.88 13.66
N GLY A 145 -2.40 0.87 13.51
CA GLY A 145 -1.55 0.36 14.58
C GLY A 145 -2.33 -0.25 15.74
N VAL A 146 -2.06 0.23 16.96
CA VAL A 146 -2.61 -0.33 18.21
C VAL A 146 -4.14 -0.39 18.20
N ALA A 147 -4.80 0.59 17.56
CA ALA A 147 -6.26 0.62 17.48
C ALA A 147 -6.86 -0.60 16.75
N ALA A 148 -6.11 -1.24 15.84
CA ALA A 148 -6.55 -2.42 15.10
C ALA A 148 -6.10 -3.75 15.73
N LEU A 149 -5.06 -3.76 16.58
CA LEU A 149 -4.49 -5.00 17.14
C LEU A 149 -5.49 -5.94 17.86
N PRO A 150 -6.54 -5.47 18.58
CA PRO A 150 -7.54 -6.35 19.19
C PRO A 150 -8.21 -7.29 18.18
N ALA A 151 -8.41 -6.84 16.93
CA ALA A 151 -8.96 -7.65 15.85
C ALA A 151 -8.07 -8.85 15.47
N LEU A 152 -6.74 -8.67 15.46
CA LEU A 152 -5.79 -9.76 15.21
C LEU A 152 -5.81 -10.81 16.31
N ILE A 153 -5.87 -10.36 17.57
CA ILE A 153 -5.90 -11.25 18.73
C ILE A 153 -7.18 -12.10 18.72
N GLN A 154 -8.33 -11.49 18.42
CA GLN A 154 -9.61 -12.21 18.27
C GLN A 154 -9.60 -13.15 17.05
N GLY A 155 -9.08 -12.69 15.90
CA GLY A 155 -8.94 -13.51 14.69
C GLY A 155 -8.05 -14.73 14.89
N ASP A 156 -6.94 -14.57 15.63
CA ASP A 156 -6.02 -15.65 15.98
C ASP A 156 -6.64 -16.65 16.96
N ARG A 157 -7.31 -16.14 18.02
CA ARG A 157 -8.05 -16.97 18.97
C ARG A 157 -9.13 -17.79 18.27
N MET A 158 -9.97 -17.18 17.44
CA MET A 158 -11.00 -17.93 16.71
C MET A 158 -10.37 -18.94 15.73
N ARG A 159 -9.29 -18.58 15.02
CA ARG A 159 -8.59 -19.50 14.10
C ARG A 159 -8.09 -20.76 14.82
N LYS A 160 -7.58 -20.63 16.06
CA LYS A 160 -7.18 -21.76 16.92
C LYS A 160 -8.37 -22.58 17.43
N SER A 161 -9.54 -21.96 17.53
CA SER A 161 -10.82 -22.56 17.96
C SER A 161 -11.75 -22.93 16.79
N THR A 162 -11.18 -23.23 15.61
CA THR A 162 -11.92 -23.60 14.39
C THR A 162 -11.46 -24.96 13.91
N ASP A 163 -12.42 -25.86 13.69
CA ASP A 163 -12.17 -27.22 13.20
C ASP A 163 -11.64 -27.24 11.76
N PRO A 164 -11.02 -28.34 11.30
CA PRO A 164 -10.62 -28.53 9.90
C PRO A 164 -11.77 -28.40 8.88
N ARG A 165 -13.02 -28.48 9.33
CA ARG A 165 -14.25 -28.26 8.53
C ARG A 165 -14.67 -26.78 8.43
N GLY A 166 -13.89 -25.86 9.01
CA GLY A 166 -14.16 -24.42 8.97
C GLY A 166 -15.22 -23.93 9.96
N ARG A 167 -15.69 -24.75 10.90
CA ARG A 167 -16.66 -24.37 11.94
C ARG A 167 -15.97 -23.98 13.25
N THR A 168 -16.48 -22.95 13.92
CA THR A 168 -16.01 -22.56 15.26
C THR A 168 -16.58 -23.53 16.29
N VAL A 169 -15.78 -23.95 17.28
CA VAL A 169 -16.25 -24.87 18.34
C VAL A 169 -17.28 -24.21 19.26
N ASP A 170 -18.25 -24.96 19.77
CA ASP A 170 -19.35 -24.43 20.60
C ASP A 170 -18.88 -23.82 21.94
N SER A 171 -17.72 -24.25 22.45
CA SER A 171 -17.08 -23.70 23.65
C SER A 171 -16.26 -22.43 23.40
N TYR A 172 -16.27 -21.89 22.19
CA TYR A 172 -15.57 -20.65 21.86
C TYR A 172 -16.31 -19.43 22.42
N GLU A 173 -15.68 -18.74 23.36
CA GLU A 173 -16.09 -17.40 23.77
C GLU A 173 -15.10 -16.33 23.25
N PRO A 174 -15.60 -15.24 22.63
CA PRO A 174 -14.77 -14.13 22.19
C PRO A 174 -14.31 -13.28 23.38
N LEU A 175 -13.13 -12.68 23.27
CA LEU A 175 -12.63 -11.77 24.29
C LEU A 175 -13.45 -10.46 24.32
N TRP A 176 -13.37 -9.71 25.42
CA TRP A 176 -13.85 -8.34 25.53
C TRP A 176 -15.30 -8.12 25.04
N ASN A 177 -16.23 -9.04 25.36
CA ASN A 177 -17.64 -8.98 24.94
C ASN A 177 -17.83 -8.89 23.42
N GLY A 178 -16.94 -9.54 22.65
CA GLY A 178 -16.95 -9.52 21.19
C GLY A 178 -16.37 -8.26 20.56
N TYR A 179 -15.61 -7.43 21.28
CA TYR A 179 -14.94 -6.27 20.68
C TYR A 179 -13.97 -6.71 19.58
N MET A 180 -14.19 -6.23 18.34
CA MET A 180 -13.44 -6.59 17.13
C MET A 180 -13.38 -8.10 16.85
N ALA A 181 -14.38 -8.86 17.32
CA ALA A 181 -14.43 -10.30 17.08
C ALA A 181 -14.90 -10.62 15.65
N PRO A 182 -14.27 -11.59 14.96
CA PRO A 182 -14.82 -12.15 13.72
C PRO A 182 -16.18 -12.83 13.97
N PRO A 183 -17.00 -13.01 12.92
CA PRO A 183 -18.27 -13.72 13.01
C PRO A 183 -18.06 -15.20 13.36
N HIS A 184 -18.99 -15.81 14.09
CA HIS A 184 -18.95 -17.26 14.31
C HIS A 184 -19.19 -18.00 12.99
N ARG A 185 -18.52 -19.15 12.83
CA ARG A 185 -18.48 -19.91 11.57
C ARG A 185 -19.42 -21.11 11.63
N PRO A 186 -20.05 -21.49 10.50
CA PRO A 186 -19.75 -21.06 9.14
C PRO A 186 -20.42 -19.70 8.79
N VAL A 187 -19.72 -18.92 7.96
CA VAL A 187 -20.28 -17.75 7.25
C VAL A 187 -20.65 -18.27 5.86
N LEU A 188 -21.94 -18.23 5.52
CA LEU A 188 -22.47 -18.82 4.29
C LEU A 188 -23.20 -17.75 3.48
N GLU A 189 -22.73 -17.51 2.26
CA GLU A 189 -23.31 -16.54 1.35
C GLU A 189 -24.78 -16.91 1.06
N GLY A 190 -25.70 -15.99 1.40
CA GLY A 190 -27.15 -16.16 1.21
C GLY A 190 -27.92 -16.71 2.41
N GLU A 191 -27.26 -17.08 3.52
CA GLU A 191 -27.93 -17.45 4.77
C GLU A 191 -28.04 -16.27 5.76
N ALA A 192 -28.98 -16.37 6.71
CA ALA A 192 -29.17 -15.39 7.78
C ALA A 192 -28.16 -15.58 8.91
N ASP A 193 -26.90 -15.22 8.66
CA ASP A 193 -25.78 -15.39 9.58
C ASP A 193 -25.51 -14.15 10.47
N GLN A 194 -24.42 -14.19 11.26
CA GLN A 194 -24.01 -13.07 12.12
C GLN A 194 -23.62 -11.82 11.32
N VAL A 195 -23.08 -11.99 10.12
CA VAL A 195 -22.69 -10.88 9.25
C VAL A 195 -23.94 -10.20 8.71
N ALA A 196 -24.90 -10.96 8.18
CA ALA A 196 -26.22 -10.48 7.78
C ALA A 196 -26.95 -9.77 8.94
N ALA A 197 -26.85 -10.27 10.17
CA ALA A 197 -27.40 -9.60 11.35
C ALA A 197 -26.74 -8.24 11.65
N TRP A 198 -25.45 -8.06 11.34
CA TRP A 198 -24.78 -6.76 11.46
C TRP A 198 -25.27 -5.78 10.37
N TYR A 199 -25.39 -6.23 9.12
CA TYR A 199 -26.02 -5.44 8.06
C TYR A 199 -27.47 -5.06 8.40
N ALA A 200 -28.28 -6.00 8.90
CA ALA A 200 -29.67 -5.73 9.28
C ALA A 200 -29.79 -4.70 10.43
N ARG A 201 -28.89 -4.75 11.42
CA ARG A 201 -28.89 -3.81 12.56
C ARG A 201 -28.34 -2.41 12.22
N ARG A 202 -27.41 -2.32 11.26
CA ARG A 202 -26.65 -1.08 10.95
C ARG A 202 -26.98 -0.45 9.59
N GLY A 203 -27.68 -1.18 8.72
CA GLY A 203 -27.86 -0.81 7.32
C GLY A 203 -26.53 -0.53 6.62
N SER A 204 -26.51 0.50 5.79
CA SER A 204 -25.30 1.03 5.14
C SER A 204 -24.22 1.51 6.12
N GLY A 205 -24.52 1.72 7.40
CA GLY A 205 -23.55 2.15 8.40
C GLY A 205 -22.40 1.16 8.60
N TYR A 206 -22.65 -0.14 8.43
CA TYR A 206 -21.60 -1.18 8.51
C TYR A 206 -20.60 -1.10 7.35
N GLU A 207 -21.08 -0.90 6.12
CA GLU A 207 -20.23 -0.61 4.96
C GLU A 207 -19.46 0.68 5.15
N MET A 208 -20.16 1.79 5.40
CA MET A 208 -19.54 3.10 5.56
C MET A 208 -18.46 3.08 6.65
N GLY A 209 -18.74 2.43 7.78
CA GLY A 209 -17.74 2.24 8.84
C GLY A 209 -16.52 1.44 8.40
N THR A 210 -16.70 0.44 7.53
CA THR A 210 -15.60 -0.34 6.94
C THR A 210 -14.76 0.56 6.03
N TRP A 211 -15.38 1.37 5.18
CA TRP A 211 -14.69 2.34 4.32
C TRP A 211 -13.92 3.41 5.12
N PHE A 212 -14.56 4.05 6.09
CA PHE A 212 -13.91 5.07 6.94
C PHE A 212 -12.70 4.50 7.71
N THR A 213 -12.81 3.30 8.28
CA THR A 213 -11.69 2.68 9.01
C THR A 213 -10.56 2.23 8.08
N MET A 214 -10.84 1.78 6.85
CA MET A 214 -9.82 1.54 5.83
C MET A 214 -9.12 2.83 5.37
N ILE A 215 -9.89 3.91 5.13
CA ILE A 215 -9.34 5.21 4.72
C ILE A 215 -8.43 5.78 5.80
N ALA A 216 -8.81 5.70 7.08
CA ALA A 216 -7.95 6.08 8.20
C ALA A 216 -6.65 5.26 8.24
N GLY A 217 -6.73 3.95 7.95
CA GLY A 217 -5.56 3.07 7.86
C GLY A 217 -4.62 3.40 6.70
N LEU A 218 -5.16 3.60 5.49
CA LEU A 218 -4.41 4.08 4.33
C LEU A 218 -3.75 5.44 4.59
N LEU A 219 -4.49 6.37 5.20
CA LEU A 219 -3.97 7.67 5.58
C LEU A 219 -2.80 7.54 6.56
N ASN A 220 -2.88 6.65 7.55
CA ASN A 220 -1.77 6.43 8.47
C ASN A 220 -0.56 5.77 7.78
N ILE A 221 -0.75 4.91 6.78
CA ILE A 221 0.34 4.39 5.95
C ILE A 221 1.09 5.53 5.25
N LEU A 222 0.39 6.50 4.66
CA LEU A 222 1.02 7.68 4.06
C LEU A 222 1.75 8.56 5.11
N ILE A 223 1.21 8.67 6.31
CA ILE A 223 1.83 9.40 7.43
C ILE A 223 3.11 8.70 7.92
N ILE A 224 3.17 7.37 7.94
CA ILE A 224 4.39 6.61 8.23
C ILE A 224 5.48 6.92 7.19
N TYR A 225 5.12 7.03 5.91
CA TYR A 225 6.07 7.46 4.87
C TYR A 225 6.54 8.92 5.07
N ASP A 226 5.68 9.86 5.49
CA ASP A 226 6.11 11.24 5.84
C ASP A 226 7.01 11.29 7.10
N ALA A 227 6.82 10.38 8.05
CA ALA A 227 7.72 10.23 9.21
C ALA A 227 9.09 9.67 8.81
N PHE A 228 9.12 8.71 7.88
CA PHE A 228 10.35 8.06 7.43
C PHE A 228 11.16 8.89 6.42
N GLY A 229 10.47 9.56 5.49
CA GLY A 229 11.09 10.39 4.45
C GLY A 229 11.52 11.77 4.94
N GLY A 230 10.80 12.35 5.89
CA GLY A 230 11.01 13.74 6.31
C GLY A 230 10.33 14.75 5.37
N PRO A 231 10.53 16.06 5.59
CA PRO A 231 10.07 17.08 4.67
C PRO A 231 10.83 16.98 3.35
N LEU A 232 10.12 17.00 2.22
CA LEU A 232 10.74 17.11 0.91
C LEU A 232 11.32 18.52 0.73
N ALA A 233 12.63 18.60 0.54
CA ALA A 233 13.26 19.82 0.03
C ALA A 233 12.76 20.07 -1.39
N VAL A 234 12.01 21.16 -1.58
CA VAL A 234 11.67 21.66 -2.91
C VAL A 234 12.78 22.61 -3.33
N PRO A 235 13.70 22.23 -4.24
CA PRO A 235 14.73 23.16 -4.69
C PRO A 235 14.03 24.37 -5.32
N ILE A 236 14.14 25.54 -4.68
CA ILE A 236 13.57 26.80 -5.16
C ILE A 236 14.34 27.21 -6.43
N SER A 237 13.87 26.68 -7.55
CA SER A 237 14.41 26.96 -8.87
C SER A 237 14.23 28.45 -9.18
N GLY A 238 15.34 29.17 -9.35
CA GLY A 238 15.34 30.41 -10.13
C GLY A 238 15.18 31.74 -9.36
N LYS A 239 15.91 31.94 -8.26
CA LYS A 239 16.42 33.30 -7.94
C LYS A 239 17.94 33.35 -7.99
N ARG A 240 18.47 33.63 -9.19
CA ARG A 240 19.86 34.07 -9.38
C ARG A 240 20.06 35.31 -8.50
N LYS A 241 20.94 35.25 -7.50
CA LYS A 241 21.31 36.43 -6.71
C LYS A 241 21.85 37.48 -7.68
N ALA A 242 21.28 38.68 -7.67
CA ALA A 242 21.89 39.82 -8.31
C ALA A 242 23.09 40.22 -7.46
N GLU A 243 24.28 39.94 -7.96
CA GLU A 243 25.55 40.40 -7.39
C GLU A 243 25.58 41.94 -7.47
N LYS A 244 26.12 42.58 -6.42
CA LYS A 244 26.23 44.03 -6.26
C LYS A 244 27.71 44.41 -6.13
#